data_AF-A0A1E3XBL9-F1
#
_entry.id   AF-A0A1E3XBL9-F1
#
_cell.length_a   1.000
_cell.length_b   1.000
_cell.length_c   1.000
_cell.angle_alpha   90.00
_cell.angle_beta   90.00
_cell.angle_gamma   90.00
#
_symmetry.space_group_name_H-M   'P 1'
#
loop_
_entity.id
_entity.type
_entity.pdbx_description
1 polymer ?
#
loop_
_entity_poly.entity_id
_entity_poly.type
_entity_poly.pdbx_seq_one_letter_code
_entity_poly.pdbx_strand_id
1 'polypeptide(L)'
;MDYDKHYVRLLRKVNESKKPIDTNDINSDLDIRLIFELHEQGYIKGIIDKLLDGSRNRIFDITPTLKGRLFQSNLEKQLEDRTFTGKINKHAAIIIGVILGFGCNIILEIVKNIFFN
;
A
#
# COMPACT_ATOMS: atom_id res chain seq x y z
N MET A 1 3.15 18.16 4.29
CA MET A 1 3.77 17.47 3.13
C MET A 1 3.67 15.98 3.41
N ASP A 2 2.97 15.22 2.57
CA ASP A 2 2.56 13.84 2.87
C ASP A 2 3.68 12.83 2.51
N TYR A 3 4.78 12.85 3.26
CA TYR A 3 5.96 11.99 3.03
C TYR A 3 5.60 10.49 2.92
N ASP A 4 4.67 10.00 3.74
CA ASP A 4 4.20 8.61 3.73
C ASP A 4 3.64 8.19 2.36
N LYS A 5 2.92 9.09 1.67
CA LYS A 5 2.36 8.81 0.33
C LYS A 5 3.45 8.72 -0.73
N HIS A 6 4.52 9.51 -0.61
CA HIS A 6 5.65 9.45 -1.53
C HIS A 6 6.45 8.15 -1.37
N TYR A 7 6.72 7.71 -0.12
CA TYR A 7 7.35 6.41 0.12
C TYR A 7 6.55 5.25 -0.46
N VAL A 8 5.23 5.21 -0.20
CA VAL A 8 4.36 4.15 -0.71
C VAL A 8 4.33 4.14 -2.23
N ARG A 9 4.16 5.30 -2.87
CA ARG A 9 4.16 5.40 -4.34
C ARG A 9 5.47 4.90 -4.94
N LEU A 10 6.60 5.28 -4.34
CA LEU A 10 7.92 4.91 -4.83
C LEU A 10 8.21 3.42 -4.63
N LEU A 11 7.91 2.87 -3.45
CA LEU A 11 8.04 1.43 -3.17
C LEU A 11 7.13 0.59 -4.06
N ARG A 12 5.90 1.04 -4.31
CA ARG A 12 4.98 0.39 -5.26
C ARG A 12 5.56 0.36 -6.67
N LYS A 13 6.10 1.49 -7.15
CA LYS A 13 6.74 1.58 -8.47
C LYS A 13 7.95 0.64 -8.58
N VAL A 14 8.78 0.58 -7.54
CA VAL A 14 9.92 -0.36 -7.44
C VAL A 14 9.48 -1.82 -7.44
N ASN A 15 8.38 -2.13 -6.76
CA ASN A 15 7.87 -3.50 -6.66
C ASN A 15 7.14 -3.97 -7.93
N GLU A 16 6.46 -3.07 -8.63
CA GLU A 16 5.71 -3.38 -9.86
C GLU A 16 6.59 -3.34 -11.12
N SER A 17 7.71 -2.60 -11.07
CA SER A 17 8.61 -2.51 -12.21
C SER A 17 9.36 -3.82 -12.43
N LYS A 18 9.20 -4.41 -13.62
CA LYS A 18 10.03 -5.53 -14.10
C LYS A 18 11.37 -5.06 -14.70
N LYS A 19 11.61 -3.75 -14.71
CA LYS A 19 12.79 -3.10 -15.29
C LYS A 19 13.44 -2.17 -14.26
N PRO A 20 14.75 -1.87 -14.39
CA PRO A 20 15.38 -0.81 -13.62
C PRO A 20 14.59 0.50 -13.72
N ILE A 21 14.48 1.23 -12.62
CA ILE A 21 13.84 2.55 -12.61
C ILE A 21 14.83 3.58 -13.15
N ASP A 22 14.42 4.35 -14.16
CA ASP A 22 15.20 5.48 -14.66
C ASP A 22 14.81 6.79 -13.95
N THR A 23 15.65 7.80 -13.94
CA THR A 23 15.26 9.19 -13.64
C THR A 23 14.09 9.71 -14.46
N ASN A 24 13.88 9.24 -15.68
CA ASN A 24 12.67 9.60 -16.45
C ASN A 24 11.38 9.09 -15.77
N ASP A 25 11.50 8.09 -14.90
CA ASP A 25 10.45 7.58 -14.06
C ASP A 25 10.30 8.34 -12.73
N ILE A 26 11.21 9.26 -12.43
CA ILE A 26 11.33 9.97 -11.15
C ILE A 26 11.18 11.47 -11.40
N ASN A 27 9.99 11.98 -11.13
CA ASN A 27 9.62 13.35 -11.52
C ASN A 27 10.05 14.42 -10.51
N SER A 28 10.79 14.08 -9.45
CA SER A 28 11.10 15.03 -8.36
C SER A 28 12.42 14.74 -7.66
N ASP A 29 13.16 15.80 -7.31
CA ASP A 29 14.32 15.75 -6.42
C ASP A 29 14.00 15.11 -5.05
N LEU A 30 12.73 15.23 -4.61
CA LEU A 30 12.25 14.56 -3.42
C LEU A 30 12.33 13.04 -3.58
N ASP A 31 11.82 12.48 -4.67
CA ASP A 31 11.79 11.04 -4.91
C ASP A 31 13.22 10.47 -4.99
N ILE A 32 14.16 11.24 -5.56
CA ILE A 32 15.59 10.89 -5.55
C ILE A 32 16.13 10.78 -4.12
N ARG A 33 15.86 11.77 -3.26
CA ARG A 33 16.29 11.74 -1.84
C ARG A 33 15.70 10.52 -1.12
N LEU A 34 14.43 10.22 -1.36
CA LEU A 34 13.76 9.08 -0.76
C LEU A 34 14.36 7.74 -1.21
N ILE A 35 14.81 7.61 -2.47
CA ILE A 35 15.52 6.41 -2.93
C ILE A 35 16.82 6.21 -2.16
N PHE A 36 17.64 7.26 -2.01
CA PHE A 36 18.88 7.16 -1.24
C PHE A 36 18.60 6.75 0.21
N GLU A 37 17.61 7.38 0.85
CA GLU A 37 17.25 7.05 2.23
C GLU A 37 16.73 5.62 2.38
N LEU A 38 15.86 5.15 1.46
CA LEU A 38 15.37 3.77 1.47
C LEU A 38 16.49 2.75 1.26
N HIS A 39 17.52 3.10 0.48
CA HIS A 39 18.69 2.26 0.24
C HIS A 39 19.60 2.20 1.46
N GLU A 40 19.93 3.35 2.06
CA GLU A 40 20.73 3.44 3.28
C GLU A 40 20.07 2.67 4.44
N GLN A 41 18.74 2.74 4.57
CA GLN A 41 18.00 2.03 5.60
C GLN A 41 17.71 0.55 5.25
N GLY A 42 18.14 0.08 4.07
CA GLY A 42 18.03 -1.31 3.63
C GLY A 42 16.62 -1.77 3.25
N TYR A 43 15.70 -0.84 2.97
CA TYR A 43 14.37 -1.16 2.43
C TYR A 43 14.43 -1.53 0.94
N ILE A 44 15.41 -1.01 0.22
CA ILE A 44 15.71 -1.39 -1.16
C ILE A 44 17.19 -1.78 -1.28
N LYS A 45 17.52 -2.64 -2.23
CA LYS A 45 18.89 -3.06 -2.56
C LYS A 45 19.11 -2.93 -4.05
N GLY A 46 20.35 -2.71 -4.47
CA GLY A 46 20.72 -2.64 -5.88
C GLY A 46 21.73 -1.55 -6.17
N ILE A 47 21.90 -1.26 -7.45
CA ILE A 47 22.87 -0.30 -7.96
C ILE A 47 22.17 1.05 -8.13
N ILE A 48 22.71 2.06 -7.45
CA ILE A 48 22.33 3.46 -7.64
C ILE A 48 23.47 4.10 -8.40
N ASP A 49 23.42 4.05 -9.73
CA ASP A 49 24.48 4.63 -10.54
C ASP A 49 24.19 6.12 -10.76
N LYS A 50 25.01 6.97 -10.14
CA LYS A 50 25.06 8.39 -10.48
C LYS A 50 25.89 8.47 -11.76
N LEU A 51 25.24 8.43 -12.91
CA LEU A 51 25.92 8.67 -14.19
C LEU A 51 26.65 10.02 -14.10
N LEU A 52 27.97 9.93 -13.96
CA LEU A 52 28.91 11.01 -14.10
C LEU A 52 29.03 11.29 -15.61
N ASP A 53 29.28 12.55 -15.93
CA ASP A 53 29.39 13.14 -17.27
C ASP A 53 28.08 13.38 -18.04
N GLY A 54 27.47 14.53 -17.74
CA GLY A 54 26.67 15.31 -18.70
C GLY A 54 25.27 14.79 -19.05
N SER A 55 24.97 13.51 -18.80
CA SER A 55 23.63 12.96 -18.97
C SER A 55 22.81 13.10 -17.69
N ARG A 56 21.61 13.67 -17.79
CA ARG A 56 20.68 13.79 -16.65
C ARG A 56 20.06 12.46 -16.24
N ASN A 57 20.38 11.38 -16.95
CA ASN A 57 19.76 10.09 -16.72
C ASN A 57 20.48 9.37 -15.59
N ARG A 58 19.85 9.17 -14.43
CA ARG A 58 20.36 8.26 -13.38
C ARG A 58 19.57 6.96 -13.48
N ILE A 59 20.28 5.84 -13.54
CA ILE A 59 19.65 4.52 -13.60
C ILE A 59 19.69 3.94 -12.19
N PHE A 60 18.51 3.60 -11.67
CA PHE A 60 18.31 2.94 -10.40
C PHE A 60 17.89 1.50 -10.67
N ASP A 61 18.85 0.59 -10.66
CA ASP A 61 18.55 -0.85 -10.67
C ASP A 61 18.35 -1.30 -9.23
N ILE A 62 17.13 -1.09 -8.72
CA ILE A 62 16.77 -1.30 -7.32
C ILE A 62 15.64 -2.32 -7.19
N THR A 63 15.75 -3.18 -6.19
CA THR A 63 14.77 -4.21 -5.84
C THR A 63 14.34 -4.02 -4.38
N PRO A 64 13.05 -4.20 -4.04
CA PRO A 64 12.60 -4.06 -2.66
C PRO A 64 13.05 -5.27 -1.84
N THR A 65 13.57 -5.01 -0.64
CA THR A 65 13.89 -6.08 0.31
C THR A 65 12.61 -6.59 0.99
N LEU A 66 12.72 -7.70 1.72
CA LEU A 66 11.62 -8.14 2.59
C LEU A 66 11.22 -7.04 3.59
N LYS A 67 12.22 -6.34 4.14
CA LYS A 67 12.02 -5.18 5.04
C LYS A 67 11.25 -4.06 4.32
N GLY A 68 11.61 -3.75 3.07
CA GLY A 68 10.92 -2.74 2.25
C GLY A 68 9.47 -3.09 1.96
N ARG A 69 9.18 -4.35 1.62
CA ARG A 69 7.80 -4.81 1.37
C ARG A 69 6.93 -4.75 2.63
N LEU A 70 7.46 -5.16 3.77
CA LEU A 70 6.75 -5.05 5.06
C LEU A 70 6.51 -3.58 5.45
N PHE A 71 7.49 -2.71 5.22
CA PHE A 71 7.35 -1.28 5.44
C PHE A 71 6.29 -0.65 4.52
N GLN A 72 6.29 -0.99 3.23
CA GLN A 72 5.25 -0.56 2.29
C GLN A 72 3.85 -0.98 2.76
N SER A 73 3.67 -2.26 3.12
CA SER A 73 2.38 -2.79 3.57
C SER A 73 1.88 -2.09 4.84
N ASN A 74 2.78 -1.82 5.79
CA ASN A 74 2.44 -1.09 7.01
C ASN A 74 2.01 0.36 6.72
N LEU A 75 2.72 1.06 5.84
CA LEU A 75 2.36 2.42 5.44
C LEU A 75 1.02 2.46 4.69
N GLU A 76 0.78 1.51 3.78
CA GLU A 76 -0.49 1.38 3.06
C GLU A 76 -1.65 1.16 4.04
N LYS A 77 -1.47 0.29 5.04
CA LYS A 77 -2.46 0.06 6.09
C LYS A 77 -2.73 1.32 6.91
N GLN A 78 -1.68 2.06 7.30
CA GLN A 78 -1.85 3.31 8.04
C GLN A 78 -2.56 4.39 7.21
N LEU A 79 -2.29 4.46 5.90
CA LEU A 79 -2.98 5.37 4.99
C LEU A 79 -4.44 4.96 4.79
N GLU A 80 -4.73 3.66 4.70
CA GLU A 80 -6.09 3.12 4.62
C GLU A 80 -6.89 3.43 5.90
N ASP A 81 -6.31 3.20 7.08
CA ASP A 81 -6.93 3.50 8.37
C ASP A 81 -7.22 5.00 8.56
N ARG A 82 -6.42 5.87 7.93
CA ARG A 82 -6.59 7.34 7.93
C ARG A 82 -7.57 7.83 6.86
N THR A 83 -7.79 7.08 5.79
CA THR A 83 -8.69 7.47 4.70
C THR A 83 -10.16 7.10 5.00
N PHE A 84 -11.08 7.90 4.47
CA PHE A 84 -12.52 7.75 4.69
C PHE A 84 -13.04 6.38 4.22
N THR A 85 -12.42 5.80 3.19
CA THR A 85 -12.73 4.48 2.62
C THR A 85 -12.41 3.34 3.60
N GLY A 86 -11.29 3.38 4.33
CA GLY A 86 -10.96 2.37 5.35
C GLY A 86 -11.90 2.42 6.54
N LYS A 87 -12.33 3.63 6.94
CA LYS A 87 -13.39 3.81 7.96
C LYS A 87 -14.73 3.23 7.50
N ILE A 88 -15.11 3.44 6.24
CA ILE A 88 -16.36 2.89 5.66
C ILE A 88 -16.29 1.37 5.59
N ASN A 89 -15.20 0.76 5.09
CA ASN A 89 -15.09 -0.70 5.00
C ASN A 89 -15.19 -1.37 6.37
N LYS A 90 -14.57 -0.77 7.41
CA LYS A 90 -14.69 -1.26 8.78
C LYS A 90 -16.12 -1.18 9.31
N HIS A 91 -16.85 -0.10 9.03
CA HIS A 91 -18.26 0.03 9.43
C HIS A 91 -19.19 -0.85 8.59
N ALA A 92 -18.92 -0.99 7.29
CA ALA A 92 -19.69 -1.85 6.39
C ALA A 92 -19.63 -3.32 6.83
N ALA A 93 -18.46 -3.81 7.22
CA ALA A 93 -18.32 -5.16 7.77
C ALA A 93 -19.16 -5.38 9.04
N ILE A 94 -19.19 -4.38 9.93
CA ILE A 94 -20.02 -4.41 11.15
C ILE A 94 -21.51 -4.39 10.78
N ILE A 95 -21.93 -3.50 9.87
CA ILE A 95 -23.32 -3.37 9.43
C ILE A 95 -23.82 -4.65 8.75
N ILE A 96 -23.02 -5.25 7.86
CA ILE A 96 -23.35 -6.52 7.20
C ILE A 96 -23.49 -7.64 8.24
N GLY A 97 -22.59 -7.69 9.23
CA GLY A 97 -22.66 -8.66 10.32
C GLY A 97 -23.95 -8.52 11.16
N VAL A 98 -24.37 -7.28 11.47
CA VAL A 98 -25.62 -7.00 12.20
C VAL A 98 -26.85 -7.40 11.36
N ILE A 99 -26.87 -7.07 10.07
CA ILE A 99 -28.00 -7.39 9.18
C ILE A 99 -28.14 -8.92 9.02
N LEU A 100 -27.04 -9.65 8.82
CA LEU A 100 -27.07 -11.11 8.72
C LEU A 100 -27.52 -11.77 10.04
N GLY A 101 -27.04 -11.26 11.18
CA GLY A 101 -27.47 -11.74 12.50
C GLY A 101 -28.95 -11.51 12.77
N PHE A 102 -29.48 -10.34 12.40
CA PHE A 102 -30.89 -10.01 12.59
C PHE A 102 -31.80 -10.80 11.63
N GLY A 103 -31.41 -10.91 10.36
CA GLY A 103 -32.16 -11.70 9.37
C GLY A 103 -32.23 -13.18 9.72
N CYS A 104 -31.17 -13.74 10.32
CA CYS A 104 -31.16 -15.14 10.77
C CYS A 104 -32.15 -15.41 11.91
N ASN A 105 -32.28 -14.47 12.87
CA ASN A 105 -33.27 -14.57 13.95
C ASN A 105 -34.71 -14.52 13.44
N ILE A 106 -35.01 -13.62 12.50
CA ILE A 106 -36.37 -13.50 11.92
C ILE A 106 -36.76 -14.79 11.17
N ILE A 107 -35.85 -15.35 10.37
CA ILE A 107 -36.12 -16.60 9.64
C ILE A 107 -36.34 -17.77 10.62
N LEU A 108 -35.54 -17.87 11.68
CA LEU A 108 -35.70 -18.89 12.72
C LEU A 108 -37.06 -18.79 13.42
N GLU A 109 -37.54 -17.58 13.66
CA GLU A 109 -38.82 -17.33 14.33
C GLU A 109 -40.01 -17.66 13.41
N ILE A 110 -39.92 -17.36 12.11
CA ILE A 110 -40.90 -17.76 11.10
C ILE A 110 -40.95 -19.29 10.96
N VAL A 111 -39.79 -19.95 10.86
CA VAL A 111 -39.72 -21.42 10.74
C VAL A 111 -40.32 -22.09 11.98
N LYS A 112 -40.01 -21.58 13.19
CA LYS A 112 -40.66 -22.08 14.41
C LYS A 112 -42.18 -21.92 14.37
N ASN A 113 -42.69 -20.79 13.90
CA ASN A 113 -44.13 -20.52 13.88
C ASN A 113 -44.88 -21.39 12.84
N ILE A 114 -44.20 -21.82 11.76
CA ILE A 114 -44.77 -22.72 10.74
C ILE A 114 -44.76 -24.19 11.18
N PHE A 115 -43.72 -24.64 11.88
CA PHE A 115 -43.56 -26.06 12.24
C PHE A 115 -44.21 -26.43 13.58
N PHE A 116 -44.49 -25.46 14.47
CA PHE A 116 -45.04 -25.71 15.80
C PHE A 116 -46.48 -25.17 16.00
N ASN A 117 -47.19 -24.87 14.92
CA ASN A 117 -48.60 -24.49 14.90
C ASN A 117 -49.39 -25.48 14.04
#